data_AF-A0A934BNT5-F1
#
_entry.id   AF-A0A934BNT5-F1
#
_cell.length_a   1.000
_cell.length_b   1.000
_cell.length_c   1.000
_cell.angle_alpha   90.00
_cell.angle_beta   90.00
_cell.angle_gamma   90.00
#
_symmetry.space_group_name_H-M   'P 1'
#
loop_
_entity.id
_entity.type
_entity.pdbx_description
1 polymer ?
#
loop_
_entity_poly.entity_id
_entity_poly.type
_entity_poly.pdbx_seq_one_letter_code
_entity_poly.pdbx_strand_id
1 'polypeptide(L)'
;MIEIATLADLQAINTDLRGHYCLVADIDASETKNWDGGKGFAPIGSVSEPFAGVLDGGGHAIRNLHINRGWEDDVGLLRVLGRSGKVRNLTLVDAKVSGNKFVGSLSGASRGSISGCGTSGEVSGNERSVGGLVGLNLGSIRECRASNEVSGAEKFVGGLAGSNSGSITQCQASGEVSGKHAVGGLVGCNDGSITECQARGRVLGHDRFAGGLAGLSRGDIADSQASGEVLGNGHVGGLVGCNEDDIARCHASGKVTGNRLVGGLVGFDKATVTDSYWDTETTGQQDSRGNGEGRTSFEMKQRATFVDWDFQSVWQIKEGESYPRLRCFADKDDSGVFGQ
;
A
#
# COMPACT_ATOMS: atom_id res chain seq x y z
N MET A 1 30.05 -0.19 -5.73
CA MET A 1 28.65 -0.16 -6.20
C MET A 1 28.67 -0.77 -7.59
N ILE A 2 27.85 -1.79 -7.82
CA ILE A 2 27.78 -2.54 -9.08
C ILE A 2 26.67 -1.90 -9.91
N GLU A 3 26.98 -1.54 -11.15
CA GLU A 3 26.02 -0.88 -12.05
C GLU A 3 25.07 -1.90 -12.68
N ILE A 4 23.80 -1.54 -12.79
CA ILE A 4 22.76 -2.31 -13.47
C ILE A 4 22.23 -1.45 -14.63
N ALA A 5 22.49 -1.87 -15.87
CA ALA A 5 22.05 -1.16 -17.06
C ALA A 5 21.12 -2.01 -17.95
N THR A 6 21.10 -3.33 -17.76
CA THR A 6 20.37 -4.27 -18.59
C THR A 6 19.57 -5.29 -17.78
N LEU A 7 18.66 -6.01 -18.45
CA LEU A 7 17.94 -7.14 -17.84
C LEU A 7 18.88 -8.27 -17.38
N ALA A 8 19.97 -8.50 -18.12
CA ALA A 8 20.96 -9.51 -17.76
C ALA A 8 21.65 -9.13 -16.45
N ASP A 9 22.04 -7.86 -16.28
CA ASP A 9 22.62 -7.35 -15.03
C ASP A 9 21.63 -7.51 -13.86
N LEU A 10 20.36 -7.15 -14.09
CA LEU A 10 19.31 -7.28 -13.08
C LEU A 10 19.12 -8.74 -12.63
N GLN A 11 19.05 -9.69 -13.57
CA GLN A 11 18.93 -11.11 -13.24
C GLN A 11 20.21 -11.65 -12.56
N ALA A 12 21.38 -11.11 -12.91
CA ALA A 12 22.68 -11.50 -12.36
C ALA A 12 22.88 -11.10 -10.89
N ILE A 13 22.02 -10.26 -10.30
CA ILE A 13 22.00 -9.99 -8.85
C ILE A 13 21.92 -11.30 -8.03
N ASN A 14 21.32 -12.35 -8.58
CA ASN A 14 21.28 -13.68 -7.94
C ASN A 14 22.65 -14.32 -7.70
N THR A 15 23.72 -13.81 -8.31
CA THR A 15 25.09 -14.32 -8.11
C THR A 15 25.77 -13.75 -6.87
N ASP A 16 25.31 -12.60 -6.36
CA ASP A 16 25.79 -11.99 -5.11
C ASP A 16 24.67 -11.24 -4.39
N LEU A 17 23.90 -11.96 -3.58
CA LEU A 17 22.76 -11.40 -2.85
C LEU A 17 23.14 -10.42 -1.73
N ARG A 18 24.44 -10.18 -1.49
CA ARG A 18 24.96 -9.19 -0.53
C ARG A 18 25.57 -7.97 -1.20
N GLY A 19 25.60 -7.94 -2.54
CA GLY A 19 26.14 -6.85 -3.32
C GLY A 19 25.39 -5.52 -3.14
N HIS A 20 26.05 -4.44 -3.57
CA HIS A 20 25.47 -3.09 -3.56
C HIS A 20 25.30 -2.62 -4.99
N TYR A 21 24.06 -2.60 -5.47
CA TYR A 21 23.67 -2.37 -6.85
C TYR A 21 23.05 -0.98 -7.01
N CYS A 22 23.30 -0.36 -8.16
CA CYS A 22 22.63 0.87 -8.58
C CYS A 22 22.22 0.77 -10.04
N LEU A 23 20.96 1.09 -10.34
CA LEU A 23 20.55 1.31 -11.73
C LEU A 23 21.22 2.58 -12.25
N VAL A 24 21.72 2.50 -13.47
CA VAL A 24 22.34 3.64 -14.20
C VAL A 24 21.59 3.97 -15.50
N ALA A 25 20.53 3.22 -15.77
CA ALA A 25 19.62 3.42 -16.88
C ALA A 25 18.26 2.83 -16.53
N ASP A 26 17.24 3.33 -17.23
CA ASP A 26 15.94 2.68 -17.27
C ASP A 26 16.05 1.32 -17.99
N ILE A 27 15.32 0.33 -17.49
CA ILE A 27 15.35 -1.04 -18.03
C ILE A 27 13.96 -1.38 -18.59
N ASP A 28 13.87 -1.70 -19.88
CA ASP A 28 12.68 -2.33 -20.44
C ASP A 28 12.73 -3.85 -20.22
N ALA A 29 11.80 -4.36 -19.41
CA ALA A 29 11.66 -5.76 -19.05
C ALA A 29 10.60 -6.51 -19.88
N SER A 30 10.13 -5.93 -20.99
CA SER A 30 9.07 -6.52 -21.84
C SER A 30 9.41 -7.92 -22.36
N GLU A 31 10.69 -8.25 -22.55
CA GLU A 31 11.13 -9.59 -22.97
C GLU A 31 10.89 -10.67 -21.91
N THR A 32 10.84 -10.30 -20.63
CA THR A 32 10.70 -11.24 -19.51
C THR A 32 9.45 -12.10 -19.63
N LYS A 33 8.38 -11.61 -20.27
CA LYS A 33 7.14 -12.38 -20.51
C LYS A 33 7.37 -13.72 -21.23
N ASN A 34 8.45 -13.86 -21.99
CA ASN A 34 8.78 -15.08 -22.74
C ASN A 34 9.82 -15.95 -22.02
N TRP A 35 10.35 -15.52 -20.87
CA TRP A 35 11.37 -16.25 -20.12
C TRP A 35 10.77 -17.44 -19.36
N ASP A 36 11.60 -18.45 -19.08
CA ASP A 36 11.26 -19.63 -18.27
C ASP A 36 9.94 -20.29 -18.71
N GLY A 37 9.77 -20.44 -20.03
CA GLY A 37 8.55 -21.02 -20.62
C GLY A 37 7.28 -20.20 -20.40
N GLY A 38 7.42 -18.87 -20.27
CA GLY A 38 6.31 -17.95 -20.02
C GLY A 38 6.05 -17.65 -18.53
N LYS A 39 6.88 -18.18 -17.62
CA LYS A 39 6.81 -17.87 -16.18
C LYS A 39 7.35 -16.49 -15.82
N GLY A 40 8.01 -15.81 -16.75
CA GLY A 40 8.53 -14.48 -16.48
C GLY A 40 9.93 -14.48 -15.87
N PHE A 41 10.32 -13.30 -15.39
CA PHE A 41 11.53 -13.08 -14.61
C PHE A 41 11.59 -14.03 -13.40
N ALA A 42 12.80 -14.51 -13.07
CA ALA A 42 13.02 -15.34 -11.88
C ALA A 42 13.31 -14.43 -10.68
N PRO A 43 12.46 -14.42 -9.63
CA PRO A 43 12.64 -13.58 -8.45
C PRO A 43 14.06 -13.65 -7.89
N ILE A 44 14.59 -12.50 -7.47
CA ILE A 44 15.92 -12.41 -6.87
C ILE A 44 15.89 -13.00 -5.46
N GLY A 45 16.84 -13.89 -5.20
CA GLY A 45 16.99 -14.59 -3.94
C GLY A 45 15.94 -15.68 -3.70
N SER A 46 16.01 -16.28 -2.52
CA SER A 46 15.11 -17.33 -2.08
C SER A 46 14.71 -17.13 -0.62
N VAL A 47 13.82 -17.99 -0.11
CA VAL A 47 13.43 -17.97 1.32
C VAL A 47 14.63 -18.33 2.22
N SER A 48 15.48 -19.28 1.79
CA SER A 48 16.67 -19.69 2.53
C SER A 48 17.85 -18.72 2.37
N GLU A 49 17.92 -18.03 1.24
CA GLU A 49 18.96 -17.05 0.92
C GLU A 49 18.30 -15.76 0.41
N PRO A 50 17.79 -14.91 1.32
CA PRO A 50 17.12 -13.67 0.94
C PRO A 50 18.12 -12.62 0.43
N PHE A 51 17.64 -11.66 -0.36
CA PHE A 51 18.45 -10.51 -0.76
C PHE A 51 18.81 -9.65 0.46
N ALA A 52 20.10 -9.55 0.76
CA ALA A 52 20.64 -8.92 1.97
C ALA A 52 21.53 -7.70 1.69
N GLY A 53 21.71 -7.37 0.40
CA GLY A 53 22.48 -6.23 -0.10
C GLY A 53 21.66 -4.94 -0.25
N VAL A 54 22.12 -4.06 -1.15
CA VAL A 54 21.45 -2.79 -1.46
C VAL A 54 21.08 -2.77 -2.93
N LEU A 55 19.83 -2.42 -3.24
CA LEU A 55 19.37 -2.09 -4.59
C LEU A 55 18.90 -0.64 -4.61
N ASP A 56 19.72 0.25 -5.16
CA ASP A 56 19.37 1.64 -5.41
C ASP A 56 18.86 1.75 -6.86
N GLY A 57 17.64 2.24 -7.04
CA GLY A 57 17.12 2.51 -8.37
C GLY A 57 17.75 3.74 -9.00
N GLY A 58 18.48 4.58 -8.26
CA GLY A 58 19.14 5.77 -8.83
C GLY A 58 18.18 6.78 -9.44
N GLY A 59 16.87 6.67 -9.18
CA GLY A 59 15.81 7.42 -9.86
C GLY A 59 15.35 6.82 -11.19
N HIS A 60 15.91 5.68 -11.61
CA HIS A 60 15.54 4.95 -12.80
C HIS A 60 14.39 3.96 -12.57
N ALA A 61 13.75 3.59 -13.68
CA ALA A 61 12.63 2.66 -13.68
C ALA A 61 12.93 1.33 -14.38
N ILE A 62 12.32 0.26 -13.86
CA ILE A 62 12.17 -1.02 -14.55
C ILE A 62 10.74 -1.07 -15.10
N ARG A 63 10.57 -1.17 -16.42
CA ARG A 63 9.26 -1.13 -17.08
C ARG A 63 8.85 -2.51 -17.58
N ASN A 64 7.54 -2.77 -17.65
CA ASN A 64 6.98 -3.94 -18.33
C ASN A 64 7.45 -5.29 -17.76
N LEU A 65 7.81 -5.34 -16.47
CA LEU A 65 8.30 -6.56 -15.82
C LEU A 65 7.19 -7.60 -15.74
N HIS A 66 7.46 -8.81 -16.22
CA HIS A 66 6.51 -9.93 -16.14
C HIS A 66 7.03 -11.01 -15.19
N ILE A 67 6.24 -11.36 -14.18
CA ILE A 67 6.48 -12.49 -13.28
C ILE A 67 5.16 -13.27 -13.18
N ASN A 68 5.09 -14.43 -13.82
CA ASN A 68 3.90 -15.25 -13.91
C ASN A 68 4.09 -16.59 -13.19
N ARG A 69 4.04 -16.57 -11.86
CA ARG A 69 4.40 -17.69 -10.99
C ARG A 69 3.25 -18.07 -10.07
N GLY A 70 2.04 -18.18 -10.61
CA GLY A 70 0.78 -18.38 -9.86
C GLY A 70 0.70 -19.57 -8.89
N TRP A 71 1.64 -20.51 -8.94
CA TRP A 71 1.74 -21.66 -8.03
C TRP A 71 2.85 -21.53 -6.99
N GLU A 72 3.68 -20.49 -7.09
CA GLU A 72 4.80 -20.26 -6.18
C GLU A 72 4.44 -19.23 -5.12
N ASP A 73 5.01 -19.40 -3.93
CA ASP A 73 4.89 -18.45 -2.83
C ASP A 73 6.03 -17.41 -2.87
N ASP A 74 5.86 -16.28 -2.18
CA ASP A 74 6.86 -15.20 -2.05
C ASP A 74 7.29 -14.67 -3.43
N VAL A 75 6.35 -14.04 -4.14
CA VAL A 75 6.54 -13.61 -5.53
C VAL A 75 6.61 -12.09 -5.64
N GLY A 76 7.67 -11.62 -6.29
CA GLY A 76 7.96 -10.22 -6.63
C GLY A 76 9.30 -10.12 -7.34
N LEU A 77 9.78 -8.91 -7.66
CA LEU A 77 11.15 -8.72 -8.17
C LEU A 77 12.17 -9.38 -7.23
N LEU A 78 11.99 -9.18 -5.92
CA LEU A 78 12.68 -9.92 -4.87
C LEU A 78 11.74 -10.99 -4.31
N ARG A 79 12.23 -12.21 -4.11
CA ARG A 79 11.47 -13.23 -3.38
C ARG A 79 11.29 -12.80 -1.93
N VAL A 80 12.42 -12.56 -1.25
CA VAL A 80 12.44 -12.03 0.13
C VAL A 80 13.52 -10.95 0.26
N LEU A 81 13.15 -9.77 0.75
CA LEU A 81 14.10 -8.77 1.23
C LEU A 81 14.53 -9.13 2.66
N GLY A 82 15.80 -9.48 2.85
CA GLY A 82 16.39 -9.85 4.13
C GLY A 82 16.52 -8.68 5.10
N ARG A 83 16.81 -8.95 6.38
CA ARG A 83 16.86 -7.93 7.46
C ARG A 83 17.85 -6.79 7.19
N SER A 84 19.00 -7.08 6.57
CA SER A 84 19.98 -6.07 6.18
C SER A 84 19.71 -5.47 4.79
N GLY A 85 18.78 -6.08 4.05
CA GLY A 85 18.47 -5.72 2.68
C GLY A 85 17.83 -4.33 2.60
N LYS A 86 18.23 -3.57 1.59
CA LYS A 86 17.68 -2.23 1.33
C LYS A 86 17.28 -2.08 -0.13
N VAL A 87 16.09 -1.58 -0.37
CA VAL A 87 15.68 -1.10 -1.70
C VAL A 87 15.31 0.38 -1.58
N ARG A 88 15.85 1.22 -2.47
CA ARG A 88 15.49 2.64 -2.49
C ARG A 88 15.44 3.23 -3.88
N ASN A 89 14.66 4.30 -4.04
CA ASN A 89 14.63 5.12 -5.26
C ASN A 89 14.37 4.33 -6.56
N LEU A 90 13.58 3.26 -6.47
CA LEU A 90 13.29 2.35 -7.58
C LEU A 90 11.83 2.43 -7.96
N THR A 91 11.55 2.58 -9.26
CA THR A 91 10.19 2.54 -9.79
C THR A 91 9.98 1.32 -10.68
N LEU A 92 8.95 0.52 -10.40
CA LEU A 92 8.46 -0.51 -11.32
C LEU A 92 7.24 0.05 -12.05
N VAL A 93 7.32 0.18 -13.37
CA VAL A 93 6.24 0.70 -14.21
C VAL A 93 5.62 -0.43 -15.01
N ASP A 94 4.29 -0.54 -14.98
CA ASP A 94 3.54 -1.59 -15.69
C ASP A 94 4.08 -3.01 -15.41
N ALA A 95 4.38 -3.29 -14.13
CA ALA A 95 4.78 -4.61 -13.70
C ALA A 95 3.55 -5.51 -13.58
N LYS A 96 3.58 -6.68 -14.22
CA LYS A 96 2.54 -7.71 -14.14
C LYS A 96 3.05 -8.90 -13.34
N VAL A 97 2.52 -9.06 -12.14
CA VAL A 97 3.00 -10.07 -11.17
C VAL A 97 1.85 -10.97 -10.73
N SER A 98 2.01 -12.29 -10.89
CA SER A 98 1.10 -13.31 -10.38
C SER A 98 1.83 -14.33 -9.51
N GLY A 99 1.23 -14.70 -8.38
CA GLY A 99 1.78 -15.66 -7.43
C GLY A 99 0.71 -16.39 -6.61
N ASN A 100 1.12 -17.24 -5.68
CA ASN A 100 0.21 -17.95 -4.78
C ASN A 100 0.03 -17.22 -3.44
N LYS A 101 1.01 -17.33 -2.52
CA LYS A 101 1.05 -16.60 -1.24
C LYS A 101 2.11 -15.52 -1.27
N PHE A 102 1.86 -14.42 -0.54
CA PHE A 102 2.78 -13.31 -0.37
C PHE A 102 3.26 -12.78 -1.72
N VAL A 103 2.40 -12.03 -2.38
CA VAL A 103 2.67 -11.48 -3.71
C VAL A 103 2.74 -9.96 -3.63
N GLY A 104 3.79 -9.38 -4.20
CA GLY A 104 3.86 -7.94 -4.45
C GLY A 104 4.85 -7.61 -5.56
N SER A 105 4.67 -6.47 -6.24
CA SER A 105 5.51 -6.15 -7.40
C SER A 105 7.00 -6.08 -7.04
N LEU A 106 7.33 -5.44 -5.90
CA LEU A 106 8.71 -5.30 -5.47
C LEU A 106 9.20 -6.54 -4.70
N SER A 107 8.42 -7.03 -3.74
CA SER A 107 8.81 -8.21 -2.99
C SER A 107 7.64 -9.05 -2.50
N GLY A 108 7.81 -10.37 -2.47
CA GLY A 108 6.87 -11.25 -1.80
C GLY A 108 6.80 -10.97 -0.31
N ALA A 109 7.95 -11.04 0.38
CA ALA A 109 8.09 -10.64 1.77
C ALA A 109 9.27 -9.68 1.99
N SER A 110 9.12 -8.75 2.93
CA SER A 110 10.18 -7.81 3.30
C SER A 110 10.45 -7.81 4.79
N ARG A 111 11.70 -8.05 5.19
CA ARG A 111 12.22 -7.88 6.57
C ARG A 111 13.19 -6.71 6.68
N GLY A 112 13.50 -6.06 5.56
CA GLY A 112 14.49 -4.99 5.44
C GLY A 112 13.82 -3.62 5.32
N SER A 113 14.52 -2.68 4.66
CA SER A 113 14.02 -1.32 4.44
C SER A 113 13.72 -1.05 2.97
N ILE A 114 12.51 -0.56 2.69
CA ILE A 114 12.09 -0.07 1.37
C ILE A 114 11.78 1.42 1.51
N SER A 115 12.43 2.27 0.72
CA SER A 115 12.26 3.73 0.82
C SER A 115 12.24 4.45 -0.52
N GLY A 116 11.26 5.33 -0.75
CA GLY A 116 11.24 6.13 -1.99
C GLY A 116 10.99 5.31 -3.25
N CYS A 117 10.30 4.17 -3.12
CA CYS A 117 9.99 3.28 -4.24
C CYS A 117 8.57 3.48 -4.78
N GLY A 118 8.38 3.20 -6.06
CA GLY A 118 7.08 3.29 -6.75
C GLY A 118 6.73 2.01 -7.51
N THR A 119 5.45 1.62 -7.53
CA THR A 119 4.98 0.50 -8.37
C THR A 119 3.67 0.82 -9.08
N SER A 120 3.55 0.38 -10.34
CA SER A 120 2.31 0.37 -11.12
C SER A 120 2.18 -0.93 -11.94
N GLY A 121 1.01 -1.18 -12.50
CA GLY A 121 0.68 -2.40 -13.23
C GLY A 121 -0.33 -3.27 -12.49
N GLU A 122 -0.20 -4.59 -12.59
CA GLU A 122 -1.18 -5.57 -12.08
C GLU A 122 -0.51 -6.55 -11.12
N VAL A 123 -1.13 -6.80 -9.96
CA VAL A 123 -0.69 -7.80 -8.99
C VAL A 123 -1.83 -8.73 -8.64
N SER A 124 -1.62 -10.03 -8.83
CA SER A 124 -2.62 -11.06 -8.52
C SER A 124 -2.06 -12.16 -7.61
N GLY A 125 -2.86 -12.60 -6.64
CA GLY A 125 -2.50 -13.72 -5.78
C GLY A 125 -3.67 -14.63 -5.42
N ASN A 126 -3.39 -15.93 -5.33
CA ASN A 126 -4.42 -16.96 -5.17
C ASN A 126 -4.76 -17.26 -3.70
N GLU A 127 -3.89 -16.91 -2.76
CA GLU A 127 -4.08 -17.23 -1.35
C GLU A 127 -3.86 -16.01 -0.42
N ARG A 128 -2.79 -16.03 0.37
CA ARG A 128 -2.79 -15.40 1.69
C ARG A 128 -2.74 -13.88 1.68
N SER A 129 -1.75 -13.29 1.01
CA SER A 129 -1.55 -11.85 1.06
C SER A 129 -1.04 -11.31 -0.26
N VAL A 130 -1.69 -10.27 -0.74
CA VAL A 130 -1.37 -9.59 -2.00
C VAL A 130 -1.28 -8.10 -1.72
N GLY A 131 -0.15 -7.50 -2.06
CA GLY A 131 0.07 -6.06 -1.96
C GLY A 131 0.62 -5.51 -3.26
N GLY A 132 0.28 -4.28 -3.66
CA GLY A 132 0.85 -3.68 -4.86
C GLY A 132 2.37 -3.58 -4.80
N LEU A 133 2.93 -3.21 -3.65
CA LEU A 133 4.38 -3.13 -3.42
C LEU A 133 4.94 -4.41 -2.78
N VAL A 134 4.34 -4.85 -1.66
CA VAL A 134 4.84 -5.98 -0.85
C VAL A 134 3.71 -6.91 -0.42
N GLY A 135 3.87 -8.23 -0.58
CA GLY A 135 2.89 -9.19 -0.04
C GLY A 135 2.82 -9.18 1.49
N LEU A 136 3.95 -9.36 2.16
CA LEU A 136 4.10 -9.31 3.62
C LEU A 136 5.22 -8.36 4.06
N ASN A 137 4.89 -7.34 4.85
CA ASN A 137 5.87 -6.44 5.46
C ASN A 137 6.15 -6.84 6.92
N LEU A 138 7.41 -7.13 7.23
CA LEU A 138 7.97 -7.35 8.56
C LEU A 138 9.07 -6.31 8.90
N GLY A 139 9.33 -5.38 7.97
CA GLY A 139 10.36 -4.36 8.07
C GLY A 139 9.79 -2.95 7.99
N SER A 140 10.51 -2.03 7.35
CA SER A 140 10.08 -0.64 7.20
C SER A 140 9.81 -0.29 5.74
N ILE A 141 8.63 0.28 5.48
CA ILE A 141 8.27 0.88 4.19
C ILE A 141 8.05 2.38 4.42
N ARG A 142 8.81 3.23 3.70
CA ARG A 142 8.75 4.68 3.86
C ARG A 142 8.72 5.40 2.52
N GLU A 143 7.95 6.48 2.44
CA GLU A 143 7.93 7.35 1.24
C GLU A 143 7.63 6.60 -0.07
N CYS A 144 6.83 5.54 0.00
CA CYS A 144 6.53 4.68 -1.14
C CYS A 144 5.17 4.97 -1.76
N ARG A 145 5.03 4.64 -3.05
CA ARG A 145 3.79 4.78 -3.81
C ARG A 145 3.43 3.49 -4.53
N ALA A 146 2.17 3.10 -4.50
CA ALA A 146 1.64 2.00 -5.28
C ALA A 146 0.34 2.41 -6.01
N SER A 147 0.34 2.28 -7.33
CA SER A 147 -0.83 2.55 -8.18
C SER A 147 -1.26 1.30 -8.94
N ASN A 148 -0.90 0.11 -8.44
CA ASN A 148 -1.24 -1.18 -9.03
C ASN A 148 -2.73 -1.47 -8.92
N GLU A 149 -3.30 -2.13 -9.94
CA GLU A 149 -4.52 -2.92 -9.76
C GLU A 149 -4.17 -4.20 -9.00
N VAL A 150 -4.79 -4.42 -7.84
CA VAL A 150 -4.46 -5.53 -6.95
C VAL A 150 -5.66 -6.43 -6.77
N SER A 151 -5.51 -7.72 -7.09
CA SER A 151 -6.56 -8.74 -6.93
C SER A 151 -6.06 -9.90 -6.08
N GLY A 152 -6.81 -10.28 -5.05
CA GLY A 152 -6.50 -11.44 -4.21
C GLY A 152 -7.72 -12.31 -3.94
N ALA A 153 -7.55 -13.63 -4.06
CA ALA A 153 -8.67 -14.56 -3.95
C ALA A 153 -9.07 -14.93 -2.51
N GLU A 154 -8.19 -14.72 -1.51
CA GLU A 154 -8.43 -15.18 -0.13
C GLU A 154 -8.27 -14.09 0.95
N LYS A 155 -7.17 -14.10 1.72
CA LYS A 155 -7.17 -13.48 3.07
C LYS A 155 -6.99 -11.96 3.05
N PHE A 156 -5.83 -11.47 2.66
CA PHE A 156 -5.48 -10.06 2.88
C PHE A 156 -5.05 -9.41 1.56
N VAL A 157 -5.75 -8.36 1.17
CA VAL A 157 -5.46 -7.63 -0.07
C VAL A 157 -5.32 -6.16 0.25
N GLY A 158 -4.18 -5.56 -0.10
CA GLY A 158 -3.90 -4.15 0.14
C GLY A 158 -3.32 -3.47 -1.09
N GLY A 159 -3.61 -2.20 -1.31
CA GLY A 159 -3.04 -1.45 -2.44
C GLY A 159 -1.51 -1.29 -2.33
N LEU A 160 -0.97 -1.13 -1.13
CA LEU A 160 0.48 -1.08 -0.87
C LEU A 160 1.00 -2.42 -0.36
N ALA A 161 0.41 -2.94 0.72
CA ALA A 161 0.85 -4.19 1.34
C ALA A 161 -0.31 -5.12 1.70
N GLY A 162 -0.16 -6.42 1.44
CA GLY A 162 -1.19 -7.39 1.80
C GLY A 162 -1.34 -7.51 3.32
N SER A 163 -0.23 -7.74 4.02
CA SER A 163 -0.16 -7.76 5.49
C SER A 163 1.04 -6.95 5.98
N ASN A 164 0.83 -6.17 7.03
CA ASN A 164 1.85 -5.38 7.70
C ASN A 164 2.01 -5.84 9.16
N SER A 165 3.21 -6.24 9.57
CA SER A 165 3.61 -6.40 10.97
C SER A 165 4.85 -5.56 11.31
N GLY A 166 5.23 -4.66 10.40
CA GLY A 166 6.32 -3.69 10.59
C GLY A 166 5.77 -2.27 10.59
N SER A 167 6.53 -1.32 10.05
CA SER A 167 6.11 0.09 9.97
C SER A 167 5.86 0.52 8.52
N ILE A 168 4.75 1.20 8.28
CA ILE A 168 4.46 1.90 7.02
C ILE A 168 4.31 3.38 7.35
N THR A 169 5.13 4.24 6.72
CA THR A 169 5.11 5.67 7.01
C THR A 169 5.21 6.50 5.73
N GLN A 170 4.43 7.58 5.61
CA GLN A 170 4.52 8.50 4.46
C GLN A 170 4.29 7.79 3.12
N CYS A 171 3.38 6.82 3.08
CA CYS A 171 3.10 6.02 1.89
C CYS A 171 1.74 6.33 1.27
N GLN A 172 1.62 6.10 -0.04
CA GLN A 172 0.39 6.30 -0.79
C GLN A 172 0.02 5.06 -1.61
N ALA A 173 -1.27 4.73 -1.61
CA ALA A 173 -1.85 3.78 -2.55
C ALA A 173 -3.03 4.40 -3.32
N SER A 174 -3.10 4.16 -4.64
CA SER A 174 -4.14 4.76 -5.50
C SER A 174 -4.79 3.83 -6.52
N GLY A 175 -4.28 2.62 -6.72
CA GLY A 175 -4.89 1.65 -7.64
C GLY A 175 -6.09 0.92 -7.01
N GLU A 176 -6.93 0.30 -7.85
CA GLU A 176 -8.09 -0.48 -7.38
C GLU A 176 -7.63 -1.75 -6.65
N VAL A 177 -8.33 -2.09 -5.57
CA VAL A 177 -8.05 -3.27 -4.74
C VAL A 177 -9.31 -4.13 -4.65
N SER A 178 -9.23 -5.37 -5.08
CA SER A 178 -10.33 -6.33 -5.04
C SER A 178 -9.94 -7.59 -4.27
N GLY A 179 -10.77 -8.00 -3.31
CA GLY A 179 -10.49 -9.17 -2.49
C GLY A 179 -11.66 -9.67 -1.66
N LYS A 180 -11.44 -10.77 -0.94
CA LYS A 180 -12.51 -11.47 -0.22
C LYS A 180 -12.57 -11.09 1.26
N HIS A 181 -11.58 -11.51 2.06
CA HIS A 181 -11.71 -11.49 3.52
C HIS A 181 -11.39 -10.14 4.18
N ALA A 182 -10.16 -9.62 4.08
CA ALA A 182 -9.82 -8.26 4.54
C ALA A 182 -9.19 -7.49 3.38
N VAL A 183 -9.86 -6.43 2.96
CA VAL A 183 -9.47 -5.61 1.82
C VAL A 183 -9.31 -4.17 2.28
N GLY A 184 -8.14 -3.59 2.05
CA GLY A 184 -7.90 -2.18 2.34
C GLY A 184 -7.21 -1.45 1.20
N GLY A 185 -7.53 -0.17 1.04
CA GLY A 185 -6.92 0.63 -0.02
C GLY A 185 -5.40 0.80 0.15
N LEU A 186 -4.88 0.79 1.38
CA LEU A 186 -3.45 0.75 1.67
C LEU A 186 -2.99 -0.66 2.10
N VAL A 187 -3.66 -1.23 3.09
CA VAL A 187 -3.28 -2.53 3.68
C VAL A 187 -4.46 -3.48 3.86
N GLY A 188 -4.27 -4.77 3.60
CA GLY A 188 -5.30 -5.77 3.91
C GLY A 188 -5.45 -5.98 5.42
N CYS A 189 -4.34 -6.31 6.08
CA CYS A 189 -4.25 -6.53 7.53
C CYS A 189 -3.08 -5.75 8.14
N ASN A 190 -3.33 -4.95 9.17
CA ASN A 190 -2.32 -4.25 9.94
C ASN A 190 -2.17 -4.88 11.34
N ASP A 191 -1.04 -5.50 11.64
CA ASP A 191 -0.58 -5.93 12.96
C ASP A 191 0.64 -5.08 13.43
N GLY A 192 0.96 -4.00 12.70
CA GLY A 192 2.08 -3.10 12.99
C GLY A 192 1.60 -1.64 13.02
N SER A 193 2.45 -0.69 12.62
CA SER A 193 2.11 0.74 12.66
C SER A 193 1.91 1.36 11.28
N ILE A 194 0.89 2.19 11.13
CA ILE A 194 0.65 3.03 9.95
C ILE A 194 0.61 4.50 10.38
N THR A 195 1.42 5.34 9.73
CA THR A 195 1.52 6.76 10.10
C THR A 195 1.68 7.63 8.86
N GLU A 196 1.00 8.77 8.79
CA GLU A 196 1.15 9.72 7.66
C GLU A 196 0.89 9.07 6.30
N CYS A 197 -0.12 8.21 6.19
CA CYS A 197 -0.41 7.49 4.95
C CYS A 197 -1.72 7.94 4.30
N GLN A 198 -1.83 7.77 2.98
CA GLN A 198 -3.07 8.04 2.26
C GLN A 198 -3.45 6.92 1.30
N ALA A 199 -4.73 6.55 1.28
CA ALA A 199 -5.33 5.64 0.31
C ALA A 199 -6.40 6.36 -0.52
N ARG A 200 -6.27 6.26 -1.84
CA ARG A 200 -7.21 6.88 -2.82
C ARG A 200 -7.86 5.86 -3.74
N GLY A 201 -7.34 4.64 -3.78
CA GLY A 201 -7.82 3.57 -4.63
C GLY A 201 -9.21 3.08 -4.24
N ARG A 202 -9.98 2.64 -5.22
CA ARG A 202 -11.28 2.00 -4.99
C ARG A 202 -11.10 0.63 -4.35
N VAL A 203 -11.95 0.28 -3.41
CA VAL A 203 -11.90 -0.98 -2.65
C VAL A 203 -13.15 -1.80 -2.92
N LEU A 204 -12.97 -3.04 -3.38
CA LEU A 204 -14.01 -4.03 -3.63
C LEU A 204 -13.84 -5.23 -2.69
N GLY A 205 -14.57 -5.23 -1.57
CA GLY A 205 -14.54 -6.29 -0.56
C GLY A 205 -15.72 -7.25 -0.66
N HIS A 206 -15.46 -8.52 -0.92
CA HIS A 206 -16.52 -9.50 -1.22
C HIS A 206 -17.03 -10.31 -0.02
N ASP A 207 -16.38 -10.27 1.15
CA ASP A 207 -16.79 -11.06 2.33
C ASP A 207 -16.76 -10.28 3.66
N ARG A 208 -15.64 -10.25 4.41
CA ARG A 208 -15.70 -9.85 5.84
C ARG A 208 -15.46 -8.39 6.13
N PHE A 209 -14.31 -7.85 5.72
CA PHE A 209 -13.85 -6.53 6.13
C PHE A 209 -13.37 -5.74 4.90
N ALA A 210 -13.94 -4.56 4.72
CA ALA A 210 -13.53 -3.62 3.68
C ALA A 210 -13.31 -2.24 4.31
N GLY A 211 -12.13 -1.67 4.12
CA GLY A 211 -11.81 -0.33 4.60
C GLY A 211 -11.08 0.50 3.57
N GLY A 212 -11.31 1.81 3.54
CA GLY A 212 -10.62 2.68 2.58
C GLY A 212 -9.11 2.73 2.79
N LEU A 213 -8.62 2.63 4.02
CA LEU A 213 -7.20 2.53 4.37
C LEU A 213 -6.81 1.07 4.70
N ALA A 214 -7.51 0.46 5.66
CA ALA A 214 -7.20 -0.88 6.15
C ALA A 214 -8.43 -1.79 6.22
N GLY A 215 -8.32 -3.03 5.77
CA GLY A 215 -9.39 -4.01 5.94
C GLY A 215 -9.58 -4.37 7.42
N LEU A 216 -8.52 -4.90 8.03
CA LEU A 216 -8.43 -5.22 9.46
C LEU A 216 -7.25 -4.48 10.09
N SER A 217 -7.47 -3.78 11.20
CA SER A 217 -6.42 -3.18 12.00
C SER A 217 -6.36 -3.79 13.40
N ARG A 218 -5.16 -4.21 13.80
CA ARG A 218 -4.72 -4.78 15.09
C ARG A 218 -3.43 -4.13 15.58
N GLY A 219 -3.12 -2.97 15.01
CA GLY A 219 -2.01 -2.13 15.39
C GLY A 219 -2.34 -0.69 15.03
N ASP A 220 -1.56 0.23 15.57
CA ASP A 220 -1.87 1.66 15.54
C ASP A 220 -1.98 2.22 14.13
N ILE A 221 -2.99 3.07 13.93
CA ILE A 221 -3.12 3.93 12.76
C ILE A 221 -3.21 5.37 13.22
N ALA A 222 -2.24 6.18 12.81
CA ALA A 222 -2.16 7.59 13.14
C ALA A 222 -2.03 8.47 11.91
N ASP A 223 -2.59 9.67 11.97
CA ASP A 223 -2.32 10.75 11.02
C ASP A 223 -2.51 10.30 9.56
N SER A 224 -3.59 9.60 9.25
CA SER A 224 -3.77 8.93 7.95
C SER A 224 -5.15 9.18 7.35
N GLN A 225 -5.28 9.05 6.03
CA GLN A 225 -6.51 9.39 5.33
C GLN A 225 -6.93 8.38 4.26
N ALA A 226 -8.25 8.27 4.05
CA ALA A 226 -8.83 7.48 2.96
C ALA A 226 -9.87 8.27 2.17
N SER A 227 -9.72 8.30 0.84
CA SER A 227 -10.65 9.03 -0.04
C SER A 227 -11.21 8.18 -1.19
N GLY A 228 -10.79 6.92 -1.31
CA GLY A 228 -11.29 5.99 -2.33
C GLY A 228 -12.69 5.47 -2.00
N GLU A 229 -13.48 5.14 -3.02
CA GLU A 229 -14.79 4.49 -2.82
C GLU A 229 -14.60 3.09 -2.22
N VAL A 230 -15.42 2.73 -1.24
CA VAL A 230 -15.41 1.42 -0.59
C VAL A 230 -16.74 0.71 -0.83
N LEU A 231 -16.70 -0.44 -1.50
CA LEU A 231 -17.82 -1.36 -1.64
C LEU A 231 -17.53 -2.63 -0.84
N GLY A 232 -18.43 -3.01 0.07
CA GLY A 232 -18.21 -4.18 0.92
C GLY A 232 -19.46 -4.96 1.32
N ASN A 233 -19.34 -6.27 1.48
CA ASN A 233 -20.46 -7.13 1.92
C ASN A 233 -20.56 -7.31 3.45
N GLY A 234 -19.43 -7.29 4.15
CA GLY A 234 -19.33 -7.44 5.60
C GLY A 234 -19.22 -6.09 6.30
N HIS A 235 -18.31 -5.97 7.28
CA HIS A 235 -18.02 -4.70 7.94
C HIS A 235 -17.31 -3.76 6.98
N VAL A 236 -17.91 -2.59 6.76
CA VAL A 236 -17.42 -1.62 5.80
C VAL A 236 -17.18 -0.30 6.50
N GLY A 237 -15.94 0.20 6.46
CA GLY A 237 -15.60 1.51 7.00
C GLY A 237 -14.97 2.40 5.92
N GLY A 238 -15.22 3.70 5.98
CA GLY A 238 -14.53 4.64 5.10
C GLY A 238 -13.01 4.66 5.31
N LEU A 239 -12.54 4.40 6.53
CA LEU A 239 -11.12 4.24 6.88
C LEU A 239 -10.77 2.79 7.17
N VAL A 240 -11.45 2.15 8.13
CA VAL A 240 -11.12 0.79 8.60
C VAL A 240 -12.35 -0.11 8.63
N GLY A 241 -12.25 -1.30 8.04
CA GLY A 241 -13.35 -2.28 8.07
C GLY A 241 -13.59 -2.82 9.48
N CYS A 242 -12.56 -3.35 10.13
CA CYS A 242 -12.57 -3.82 11.51
C CYS A 242 -11.37 -3.27 12.29
N ASN A 243 -11.64 -2.58 13.39
CA ASN A 243 -10.63 -2.01 14.27
C ASN A 243 -10.51 -2.82 15.58
N GLU A 244 -9.29 -3.21 15.92
CA GLU A 244 -8.92 -3.93 17.14
C GLU A 244 -7.75 -3.24 17.89
N ASP A 245 -7.33 -2.04 17.46
CA ASP A 245 -6.29 -1.22 18.13
C ASP A 245 -6.54 0.29 17.95
N ASP A 246 -5.63 1.15 18.41
CA ASP A 246 -5.86 2.60 18.44
C ASP A 246 -5.83 3.26 17.04
N ILE A 247 -6.85 4.09 16.78
CA ILE A 247 -6.93 5.01 15.64
C ILE A 247 -6.89 6.45 16.16
N ALA A 248 -5.97 7.25 15.65
CA ALA A 248 -5.82 8.65 16.05
C ALA A 248 -5.62 9.59 14.86
N ARG A 249 -6.26 10.76 14.88
CA ARG A 249 -6.07 11.84 13.88
C ARG A 249 -6.18 11.36 12.43
N CYS A 250 -7.20 10.55 12.15
CA CYS A 250 -7.45 10.03 10.82
C CYS A 250 -8.71 10.62 10.19
N HIS A 251 -8.81 10.60 8.86
CA HIS A 251 -10.06 10.97 8.20
C HIS A 251 -10.46 10.15 6.99
N ALA A 252 -11.77 10.08 6.75
CA ALA A 252 -12.35 9.40 5.58
C ALA A 252 -13.33 10.29 4.82
N SER A 253 -13.23 10.29 3.49
CA SER A 253 -14.10 11.07 2.60
C SER A 253 -14.60 10.29 1.38
N GLY A 254 -14.20 9.03 1.21
CA GLY A 254 -14.64 8.20 0.09
C GLY A 254 -16.06 7.67 0.30
N LYS A 255 -16.84 7.55 -0.79
CA LYS A 255 -18.19 6.97 -0.72
C LYS A 255 -18.12 5.55 -0.14
N VAL A 256 -18.99 5.25 0.83
CA VAL A 256 -19.03 3.93 1.47
C VAL A 256 -20.37 3.26 1.16
N THR A 257 -20.33 2.09 0.54
CA THR A 257 -21.50 1.27 0.25
C THR A 257 -21.29 -0.12 0.83
N GLY A 258 -22.24 -0.60 1.64
CA GLY A 258 -22.17 -1.97 2.10
C GLY A 258 -23.45 -2.53 2.67
N ASN A 259 -23.41 -3.83 2.99
CA ASN A 259 -24.60 -4.60 3.33
C ASN A 259 -24.76 -4.86 4.84
N ARG A 260 -23.69 -4.76 5.65
CA ARG A 260 -23.74 -5.16 7.08
C ARG A 260 -22.73 -4.43 7.97
N LEU A 261 -23.20 -3.53 8.83
CA LEU A 261 -22.36 -2.68 9.69
C LEU A 261 -21.43 -1.80 8.83
N VAL A 262 -22.05 -0.74 8.31
CA VAL A 262 -21.42 0.26 7.47
C VAL A 262 -21.20 1.50 8.33
N GLY A 263 -19.96 1.97 8.40
CA GLY A 263 -19.59 3.18 9.13
C GLY A 263 -18.88 4.17 8.22
N GLY A 264 -19.11 5.46 8.47
CA GLY A 264 -18.41 6.53 7.74
C GLY A 264 -16.89 6.50 7.95
N LEU A 265 -16.44 6.12 9.15
CA LEU A 265 -15.02 5.93 9.46
C LEU A 265 -14.66 4.45 9.70
N VAL A 266 -15.34 3.80 10.65
CA VAL A 266 -15.05 2.42 11.07
C VAL A 266 -16.31 1.55 10.98
N GLY A 267 -16.19 0.40 10.32
CA GLY A 267 -17.30 -0.55 10.17
C GLY A 267 -17.62 -1.35 11.44
N PHE A 268 -16.58 -1.82 12.13
CA PHE A 268 -16.68 -2.50 13.42
C PHE A 268 -15.48 -2.15 14.29
N ASP A 269 -15.70 -1.91 15.59
CA ASP A 269 -14.69 -1.38 16.49
C ASP A 269 -14.64 -2.16 17.81
N LYS A 270 -13.43 -2.39 18.32
CA LYS A 270 -13.14 -3.05 19.60
C LYS A 270 -12.10 -2.29 20.44
N ALA A 271 -11.67 -1.11 19.99
CA ALA A 271 -10.55 -0.37 20.58
C ALA A 271 -10.87 1.13 20.61
N THR A 272 -9.84 1.99 20.66
CA THR A 272 -10.04 3.43 20.79
C THR A 272 -10.00 4.11 19.42
N VAL A 273 -10.92 5.05 19.20
CA VAL A 273 -10.87 5.99 18.09
C VAL A 273 -10.83 7.40 18.70
N THR A 274 -9.82 8.18 18.36
CA THR A 274 -9.58 9.54 18.90
C THR A 274 -9.34 10.54 17.79
N ASP A 275 -9.90 11.75 17.92
CA ASP A 275 -9.67 12.90 17.04
C ASP A 275 -9.76 12.57 15.55
N SER A 276 -10.68 11.67 15.20
CA SER A 276 -10.79 11.11 13.85
C SER A 276 -12.17 11.33 13.28
N TYR A 277 -12.23 11.69 12.01
CA TYR A 277 -13.41 12.29 11.40
C TYR A 277 -13.81 11.62 10.10
N TRP A 278 -15.09 11.62 9.76
CA TRP A 278 -15.52 11.31 8.40
C TRP A 278 -16.47 12.38 7.87
N ASP A 279 -16.46 12.51 6.56
CA ASP A 279 -17.41 13.36 5.85
C ASP A 279 -18.75 12.64 5.68
N THR A 280 -19.80 13.10 6.34
CA THR A 280 -21.13 12.47 6.34
C THR A 280 -21.84 12.57 4.98
N GLU A 281 -21.46 13.55 4.16
CA GLU A 281 -22.09 13.83 2.86
C GLU A 281 -21.42 13.01 1.77
N THR A 282 -20.09 12.96 1.73
CA THR A 282 -19.36 12.23 0.69
C THR A 282 -19.27 10.73 0.96
N THR A 283 -19.14 10.31 2.22
CA THR A 283 -19.24 8.89 2.58
C THR A 283 -20.66 8.37 2.39
N GLY A 284 -21.66 9.26 2.51
CA GLY A 284 -23.08 8.92 2.56
C GLY A 284 -23.51 8.25 3.88
N GLN A 285 -22.66 8.25 4.91
CA GLN A 285 -22.90 7.57 6.18
C GLN A 285 -23.17 8.57 7.31
N GLN A 286 -24.23 8.33 8.07
CA GLN A 286 -24.64 9.16 9.21
C GLN A 286 -24.07 8.66 10.55
N ASP A 287 -23.49 7.46 10.57
CA ASP A 287 -23.00 6.80 11.79
C ASP A 287 -21.65 6.10 11.52
N SER A 288 -20.92 5.78 12.58
CA SER A 288 -19.68 5.00 12.58
C SER A 288 -19.59 4.19 13.88
N ARG A 289 -18.91 3.05 13.85
CA ARG A 289 -18.50 2.40 15.10
C ARG A 289 -17.28 3.11 15.69
N GLY A 290 -17.09 2.97 17.00
CA GLY A 290 -16.10 3.72 17.78
C GLY A 290 -16.44 5.19 17.97
N ASN A 291 -15.55 5.94 18.61
CA ASN A 291 -15.74 7.36 18.95
C ASN A 291 -15.28 8.33 17.85
N GLY A 292 -15.28 7.90 16.58
CA GLY A 292 -15.05 8.84 15.48
C GLY A 292 -16.19 9.86 15.39
N GLU A 293 -15.95 11.00 14.76
CA GLU A 293 -16.94 12.07 14.64
C GLU A 293 -17.32 12.39 13.18
N GLY A 294 -18.63 12.34 12.90
CA GLY A 294 -19.16 12.77 11.62
C GLY A 294 -19.17 14.30 11.50
N ARG A 295 -18.76 14.79 10.34
CA ARG A 295 -18.73 16.22 9.99
C ARG A 295 -19.24 16.41 8.56
N THR A 296 -19.85 17.56 8.29
CA THR A 296 -20.27 17.94 6.93
C THR A 296 -19.05 18.23 6.05
N SER A 297 -19.22 18.26 4.72
CA SER A 297 -18.13 18.67 3.81
C SER A 297 -17.61 20.07 4.10
N PHE A 298 -18.48 20.95 4.61
CA PHE A 298 -18.09 22.30 4.98
C PHE A 298 -17.15 22.28 6.20
N GLU A 299 -17.54 21.59 7.27
CA GLU A 299 -16.76 21.46 8.51
C GLU A 299 -15.45 20.71 8.28
N MET A 300 -15.46 19.66 7.46
CA MET A 300 -14.27 18.89 7.09
C MET A 300 -13.22 19.71 6.32
N LYS A 301 -13.58 20.91 5.85
CA LYS A 301 -12.69 21.87 5.18
C LYS A 301 -12.33 23.07 6.05
N GLN A 302 -12.73 23.06 7.33
CA GLN A 302 -12.33 24.08 8.30
C GLN A 302 -11.22 23.56 9.20
N ARG A 303 -10.13 24.32 9.36
CA ARG A 303 -9.03 23.93 10.25
C ARG A 303 -9.50 23.75 11.69
N ALA A 304 -10.46 24.57 12.12
CA ALA A 304 -11.00 24.57 13.49
C ALA A 304 -11.67 23.25 13.88
N THR A 305 -12.07 22.42 12.91
CA THR A 305 -12.63 21.09 13.14
C THR A 305 -11.61 20.12 13.73
N PHE A 306 -10.33 20.31 13.43
CA PHE A 306 -9.23 19.38 13.71
C PHE A 306 -8.34 19.93 14.84
N VAL A 307 -8.90 20.06 16.04
CA VAL A 307 -8.29 20.80 17.17
C VAL A 307 -6.91 20.25 17.57
N ASP A 308 -6.77 18.93 17.67
CA ASP A 308 -5.56 18.26 18.16
C ASP A 308 -4.63 17.78 17.02
N TRP A 309 -4.82 18.29 15.80
CA TRP A 309 -4.01 17.93 14.63
C TRP A 309 -2.81 18.88 14.48
N ASP A 310 -1.64 18.32 14.19
CA ASP A 310 -0.43 19.10 13.94
C ASP A 310 -0.42 19.70 12.51
N PHE A 311 -0.91 20.93 12.39
CA PHE A 311 -0.83 21.72 11.15
C PHE A 311 0.51 22.41 10.90
N GLN A 312 1.49 22.28 11.80
CA GLN A 312 2.83 22.82 11.62
C GLN A 312 3.69 21.85 10.81
N SER A 313 3.70 20.56 11.15
CA SER A 313 4.61 19.58 10.54
C SER A 313 3.94 18.44 9.77
N VAL A 314 2.73 18.02 10.15
CA VAL A 314 2.08 16.84 9.56
C VAL A 314 1.04 17.24 8.51
N TRP A 315 0.10 18.08 8.89
CA TRP A 315 -1.07 18.42 8.10
C TRP A 315 -1.00 19.83 7.51
N GLN A 316 -1.66 20.01 6.38
CA GLN A 316 -2.00 21.32 5.83
C GLN A 316 -3.45 21.31 5.34
N ILE A 317 -4.09 22.48 5.34
CA ILE A 317 -5.46 22.64 4.88
C ILE A 317 -5.59 24.00 4.21
N LYS A 318 -6.30 24.04 3.07
CA LYS A 318 -6.71 25.28 2.44
C LYS A 318 -8.14 25.57 2.88
N GLU A 319 -8.29 26.53 3.79
CA GLU A 319 -9.56 26.83 4.49
C GLU A 319 -10.73 26.96 3.51
N GLY A 320 -11.81 26.21 3.74
CA GLY A 320 -13.02 26.20 2.90
C GLY A 320 -12.86 25.50 1.54
N GLU A 321 -11.65 25.11 1.15
CA GLU A 321 -11.37 24.54 -0.18
C GLU A 321 -10.97 23.06 -0.15
N SER A 322 -10.11 22.66 0.79
CA SER A 322 -9.58 21.29 0.85
C SER A 322 -9.86 20.62 2.20
N TYR A 323 -9.96 19.29 2.20
CA TYR A 323 -9.73 18.48 3.40
C TYR A 323 -8.29 18.67 3.90
N PRO A 324 -7.96 18.31 5.16
CA PRO A 324 -6.57 18.15 5.59
C PRO A 324 -5.82 17.23 4.63
N ARG A 325 -4.60 17.64 4.25
CA ARG A 325 -3.67 16.86 3.42
C ARG A 325 -2.34 16.77 4.13
N LEU A 326 -1.68 15.63 3.99
CA LEU A 326 -0.35 15.42 4.55
C LEU A 326 0.69 16.25 3.79
N ARG A 327 1.53 16.98 4.54
CA ARG A 327 2.59 17.85 3.99
C ARG A 327 3.63 17.07 3.19
N CYS A 328 3.94 15.84 3.61
CA CYS A 328 4.89 14.97 2.91
C CYS A 328 4.53 14.66 1.45
N PHE A 329 3.27 14.90 1.04
CA PHE A 329 2.82 14.77 -0.36
C PHE A 329 2.58 16.10 -1.06
N ALA A 330 2.51 17.22 -0.33
CA ALA A 330 2.19 18.53 -0.87
C ALA A 330 3.31 19.10 -1.76
N ASP A 331 4.55 18.94 -1.33
CA ASP A 331 5.71 19.56 -1.99
C ASP A 331 6.19 18.79 -3.24
N LYS A 332 5.65 17.58 -3.47
CA LYS A 332 6.07 16.70 -4.57
C LYS A 332 5.20 16.83 -5.83
N ASP A 333 4.00 17.41 -5.73
CA ASP A 333 3.08 17.59 -6.88
C ASP A 333 3.57 18.68 -7.87
N ASP A 334 4.50 19.56 -7.47
CA ASP A 334 5.12 20.59 -8.35
C ASP A 334 6.33 20.10 -9.16
N SER A 335 6.79 18.87 -8.97
CA SER A 335 8.04 18.36 -9.57
C SER A 335 7.90 17.53 -10.85
N GLY A 336 6.68 17.23 -11.30
CA GLY A 336 6.45 16.63 -12.63
C GLY A 336 7.04 15.23 -12.86
N VAL A 337 7.64 14.56 -11.87
CA VAL A 337 8.31 13.25 -12.07
C VAL A 337 7.33 12.08 -12.17
N PHE A 338 6.05 12.26 -11.85
CA PHE A 338 5.09 11.15 -11.72
C PHE A 338 3.77 11.36 -12.50
N GLY A 339 3.78 12.22 -13.52
CA GLY A 339 2.67 12.38 -14.45
C GLY A 339 2.99 11.78 -15.81
N GLN A 340 2.19 10.76 -16.20
CA GLN A 340 2.18 9.97 -17.45
C GLN A 340 2.91 8.64 -17.40
#